data_AF-A0A956A5S0-F1
#
_entry.id   AF-A0A956A5S0-F1
#
_cell.length_a   1.000
_cell.length_b   1.000
_cell.length_c   1.000
_cell.angle_alpha   90.00
_cell.angle_beta   90.00
_cell.angle_gamma   90.00
#
_symmetry.space_group_name_H-M   'P 1'
#
loop_
_entity.id
_entity.type
_entity.pdbx_description
1 polymer ?
#
loop_
_entity_poly.entity_id
_entity_poly.type
_entity_poly.pdbx_seq_one_letter_code
_entity_poly.pdbx_strand_id
1 'polypeptide(L)' 'APVRPIAAGDAFAITAGCDKRHATCRDRFGNAINFRGFPSIPGDDLVTRYPNETDANSGAPLRPLADG' A
#
# COMPACT_ATOMS: atom_id res chain seq x y z
N ALA A 1 29.06 12.03 -21.79
CA ALA A 1 30.08 12.08 -20.72
C ALA A 1 30.21 10.68 -20.09
N PRO A 2 31.42 10.20 -19.74
CA PRO A 2 31.57 8.87 -19.15
C PRO A 2 31.20 8.86 -17.66
N VAL A 3 30.63 7.73 -17.19
CA VAL A 3 30.38 7.47 -15.77
C VAL A 3 31.72 7.15 -15.10
N ARG A 4 32.01 7.80 -13.96
CA ARG A 4 33.23 7.55 -13.18
C ARG A 4 32.91 6.66 -11.96
N PRO A 5 33.84 5.78 -11.54
CA PRO A 5 33.68 5.00 -10.32
C PRO A 5 33.69 5.89 -9.08
N ILE A 6 32.98 5.46 -8.03
CA ILE A 6 32.94 6.13 -6.72
C ILE A 6 34.27 5.86 -5.99
N ALA A 7 34.82 6.89 -5.35
CA ALA A 7 36.05 6.85 -4.57
C ALA A 7 35.84 7.30 -3.11
N ALA A 8 36.80 6.96 -2.25
CA ALA A 8 36.79 7.45 -0.87
C ALA A 8 36.91 8.98 -0.83
N GLY A 9 36.05 9.64 -0.06
CA GLY A 9 35.95 11.09 -0.01
C GLY A 9 34.83 11.68 -0.87
N ASP A 10 34.20 10.90 -1.74
CA ASP A 10 33.04 11.35 -2.51
C ASP A 10 31.83 11.60 -1.60
N ALA A 11 31.20 12.77 -1.78
CA ALA A 11 29.95 13.09 -1.13
C ALA A 11 28.77 12.50 -1.90
N PHE A 12 27.78 12.00 -1.18
CA PHE A 12 26.52 11.52 -1.75
C PHE A 12 25.36 11.82 -0.82
N ALA A 13 24.16 11.96 -1.41
CA ALA A 13 22.92 12.09 -0.67
C ALA A 13 22.14 10.79 -0.79
N ILE A 14 21.64 10.28 0.33
CA ILE A 14 20.69 9.15 0.36
C ILE A 14 19.35 9.68 0.82
N THR A 15 18.29 9.26 0.16
CA THR A 15 16.91 9.47 0.62
C THR A 15 16.35 8.17 1.15
N ALA A 16 15.58 8.22 2.24
CA ALA A 16 14.89 7.04 2.74
C ALA A 16 13.93 6.49 1.69
N GLY A 17 14.09 5.22 1.32
CA GLY A 17 13.18 4.53 0.41
C GLY A 17 11.81 4.28 1.04
N CYS A 18 10.78 4.17 0.20
CA CYS A 18 9.45 3.70 0.60
C CYS A 18 9.26 2.27 0.08
N ASP A 19 8.75 1.37 0.93
CA ASP A 19 8.42 -0.02 0.59
C ASP A 19 7.13 -0.15 -0.25
N LYS A 20 6.56 0.99 -0.65
CA LYS A 20 5.34 1.14 -1.46
C LYS A 20 4.07 0.62 -0.76
N ARG A 21 4.10 0.45 0.56
CA ARG A 21 2.91 0.11 1.35
C ARG A 21 2.21 1.37 1.86
N HIS A 22 0.88 1.37 1.83
CA HIS A 22 0.07 2.50 2.31
C HIS A 22 0.35 2.83 3.79
N ALA A 23 0.49 1.80 4.64
CA ALA A 23 0.84 1.98 6.05
C ALA A 23 2.16 2.75 6.22
N THR A 24 3.21 2.37 5.50
CA THR A 24 4.50 3.08 5.55
C THR A 24 4.37 4.51 5.03
N CYS A 25 3.59 4.73 3.96
CA CYS A 25 3.33 6.08 3.43
C CYS A 25 2.65 6.99 4.46
N ARG A 26 1.68 6.46 5.21
CA ARG A 26 0.97 7.16 6.29
C ARG A 26 1.86 7.37 7.51
N ASP A 27 2.46 6.31 8.04
CA ASP A 27 3.06 6.29 9.36
C ASP A 27 4.50 6.83 9.37
N ARG A 28 5.29 6.53 8.33
CA ARG A 28 6.69 6.97 8.22
C ARG A 28 6.82 8.34 7.55
N PHE A 29 6.00 8.62 6.53
CA PHE A 29 6.14 9.81 5.69
C PHE A 29 5.01 10.83 5.85
N GLY A 30 3.94 10.52 6.57
CA GLY A 30 2.79 11.42 6.73
C GLY A 30 2.08 11.77 5.43
N ASN A 31 2.26 10.98 4.36
CA ASN A 31 1.86 11.34 2.99
C ASN A 31 0.81 10.40 2.40
N ALA A 32 -0.14 9.94 3.23
CA ALA A 32 -1.19 9.04 2.80
C ALA A 32 -2.06 9.63 1.66
N ILE A 33 -2.29 10.95 1.65
CA ILE A 33 -3.13 11.63 0.66
C ILE A 33 -2.57 11.53 -0.77
N ASN A 34 -1.26 11.43 -0.93
CA ASN A 34 -0.61 11.28 -2.24
C ASN A 34 -0.25 9.83 -2.56
N PHE A 35 -0.82 8.85 -1.84
CA PHE A 35 -0.61 7.45 -2.12
C PHE A 35 -1.30 7.05 -3.43
N ARG A 36 -0.53 6.61 -4.43
CA ARG A 36 -1.00 6.29 -5.78
C ARG A 36 -1.30 4.80 -6.00
N GLY A 37 -1.64 4.10 -4.92
CA GLY A 37 -2.04 2.69 -4.95
C GLY A 37 -3.50 2.52 -4.57
N PHE A 38 -3.93 1.27 -4.47
CA PHE A 38 -5.33 0.93 -4.21
C PHE A 38 -5.46 0.11 -2.92
N PRO A 39 -5.42 0.74 -1.73
CA PRO A 39 -5.38 0.03 -0.46
C PRO A 39 -6.70 -0.66 -0.08
N SER A 40 -7.81 -0.29 -0.74
CA SER A 40 -9.15 -0.77 -0.45
C SER A 40 -9.80 -1.47 -1.63
N ILE A 41 -9.05 -1.80 -2.70
CA ILE A 41 -9.60 -2.64 -3.75
C ILE A 41 -9.91 -4.01 -3.13
N PRO A 42 -11.17 -4.43 -3.14
CA PRO A 42 -11.52 -5.75 -2.68
C PRO A 42 -11.11 -6.81 -3.72
N GLY A 43 -10.91 -8.05 -3.27
CA GLY A 43 -10.54 -9.15 -4.16
C GLY A 43 -11.65 -9.53 -5.15
N ASP A 44 -11.28 -10.31 -6.17
CA ASP A 44 -12.19 -10.76 -7.23
C ASP A 44 -13.37 -11.58 -6.70
N ASP A 45 -13.20 -12.22 -5.55
CA ASP A 45 -14.24 -12.96 -4.85
C ASP A 45 -15.41 -12.06 -4.40
N LEU A 46 -15.21 -10.75 -4.23
CA LEU A 46 -16.33 -9.81 -4.02
C LEU A 46 -17.12 -9.49 -5.29
N VAL A 47 -16.55 -9.70 -6.47
CA VAL A 47 -17.21 -9.35 -7.74
C VAL A 47 -18.35 -10.31 -8.06
N THR A 48 -18.23 -11.58 -7.67
CA THR A 48 -19.24 -12.61 -7.96
C THR A 48 -20.19 -12.88 -6.78
N ARG A 49 -19.99 -12.20 -5.65
CA ARG A 49 -20.80 -12.38 -4.44
C ARG A 49 -22.20 -11.77 -4.62
N TYR A 50 -23.21 -12.50 -4.12
CA TYR A 50 -24.59 -12.05 -4.02
C TYR A 50 -24.96 -11.86 -2.54
N PRO A 51 -25.74 -10.82 -2.16
CA PRO A 51 -26.13 -10.59 -0.78
C PRO A 51 -27.01 -11.73 -0.24
N ASN A 52 -26.63 -12.31 0.90
CA ASN A 52 -27.46 -13.27 1.63
C ASN A 52 -28.02 -12.65 2.91
N GLU A 53 -29.21 -13.09 3.32
CA GLU A 53 -29.86 -12.61 4.56
C GLU A 53 -29.06 -12.93 5.83
N THR A 54 -28.19 -13.94 5.76
CA THR A 54 -27.28 -14.34 6.85
C THR A 54 -25.99 -13.53 6.91
N ASP A 55 -25.70 -12.71 5.90
CA ASP A 55 -24.50 -11.88 5.88
C ASP A 55 -24.66 -10.67 6.81
N ALA A 56 -23.54 -10.13 7.31
CA ALA A 56 -23.57 -9.05 8.28
C ALA A 56 -24.30 -7.79 7.78
N ASN A 57 -24.22 -7.48 6.47
CA ASN A 57 -24.93 -6.38 5.77
C ASN A 57 -25.02 -5.06 6.56
N SER A 58 -23.99 -4.73 7.35
CA SER A 58 -24.02 -3.68 8.36
C SER A 58 -23.44 -2.34 7.89
N GLY A 59 -22.94 -2.28 6.64
CA GLY A 59 -22.21 -1.13 6.11
C GLY A 59 -20.80 -0.96 6.72
N ALA A 60 -20.32 -1.91 7.52
CA ALA A 60 -18.96 -1.91 8.02
C ALA A 60 -17.94 -2.13 6.89
N PRO A 61 -16.67 -1.68 7.05
CA PRO A 61 -15.63 -1.91 6.06
C PRO A 61 -15.50 -3.41 5.73
N LEU A 62 -15.41 -3.72 4.43
CA LEU A 62 -15.10 -5.06 3.95
C LEU A 62 -13.66 -5.40 4.35
N ARG A 63 -13.53 -6.03 5.52
CA ARG A 63 -12.28 -6.68 5.91
C ARG A 63 -12.22 -8.02 5.16
N PRO A 64 -11.03 -8.49 4.74
CA PRO A 64 -10.90 -9.85 4.24
C PRO A 64 -11.60 -10.77 5.23
N LEU A 65 -12.53 -11.58 4.73
CA LEU A 65 -13.16 -12.63 5.52
C LEU A 65 -11.99 -13.47 6.04
N ALA A 66 -11.69 -13.39 7.33
CA ALA A 66 -10.71 -14.26 7.93
C ALA A 66 -11.23 -15.68 7.72
N ASP A 67 -10.46 -16.44 6.94
CA ASP A 67 -10.66 -17.84 6.62
C ASP A 67 -11.31 -18.61 7.78
N GLY A 68 -12.47 -19.19 7.48
CA GLY A 68 -13.08 -20.29 8.21
C GLY A 68 -13.47 -21.36 7.20
#